data_AF-A0A6G3ZBE6-F1
#
_entry.id   AF-A0A6G3ZBE6-F1
#
_cell.length_a   1.000
_cell.length_b   1.000
_cell.length_c   1.000
_cell.angle_alpha   90.00
_cell.angle_beta   90.00
_cell.angle_gamma   90.00
#
_symmetry.space_group_name_H-M   'P 1'
#
loop_
_entity.id
_entity.type
_entity.pdbx_description
1 polymer ?
#
loop_
_entity_poly.entity_id
_entity_poly.type
_entity_poly.pdbx_seq_one_letter_code
_entity_poly.pdbx_strand_id
1 'polypeptide(L)'
;MADARAEGNPKIRPGLQVQLDELGPYTGKYYVTETRHIYAERMYDTEFSVRGLRGGDFLHLLTPQTPVKPGQTPLVGIVTDNEDPESMGRVKVKFPTLTEDHNSNWARVVSIGAANGRGFDCLPEINDEVLVAFEHGDIHRPYVIGGVWNGEDAPPNSASKNVQNGKVRLRTFQTRTGHKIRFVEEDDDTRKGIYVETQGGYKVQLNESERFIKLITEGGHQFCLNDSTPIPQITMISTGNIAIQAIGEITVKGAAIRLN
;
A
#
# COMPACT_ATOMS: atom_id res chain seq x y z
N MET A 1 17.11 4.53 -44.37
CA MET A 1 15.79 4.80 -44.96
C MET A 1 15.99 4.96 -46.46
N ALA A 2 15.15 4.36 -47.29
CA ALA A 2 15.23 4.51 -48.75
C ALA A 2 13.83 4.72 -49.31
N ASP A 3 13.69 5.74 -50.15
CA ASP A 3 12.48 6.00 -50.95
C ASP A 3 12.81 5.66 -52.40
N ALA A 4 11.93 4.90 -53.05
CA ALA A 4 12.16 4.41 -54.40
C ALA A 4 10.87 4.45 -55.23
N ARG A 5 11.03 4.59 -56.54
CA ARG A 5 9.95 4.56 -57.53
C ARG A 5 10.23 3.47 -58.54
N ALA A 6 9.24 2.64 -58.80
CA ALA A 6 9.28 1.58 -59.79
C ALA A 6 8.13 1.74 -60.79
N GLU A 7 8.36 1.26 -62.01
CA GLU A 7 7.32 1.15 -63.01
C GLU A 7 6.21 0.20 -62.52
N GLY A 8 5.00 0.74 -62.45
CA GLY A 8 3.72 0.12 -62.15
C GLY A 8 3.70 -1.34 -61.68
N ASN A 9 4.14 -1.61 -60.46
CA ASN A 9 4.15 -2.96 -59.89
C ASN A 9 3.21 -3.06 -58.67
N PRO A 10 2.03 -3.72 -58.79
CA PRO A 10 1.05 -3.85 -57.71
C PRO A 10 1.40 -4.93 -56.67
N LYS A 11 2.49 -5.69 -56.90
CA LYS A 11 2.97 -6.72 -55.98
C LYS A 11 3.89 -6.15 -54.90
N ILE A 12 4.43 -4.96 -55.11
CA ILE A 12 5.15 -4.22 -54.06
C ILE A 12 4.08 -3.72 -53.09
N ARG A 13 4.09 -4.20 -51.85
CA ARG A 13 3.12 -3.85 -50.80
C ARG A 13 3.81 -3.86 -49.43
N PRO A 14 3.29 -3.12 -48.44
CA PRO A 14 3.82 -3.19 -47.09
C PRO A 14 3.89 -4.62 -46.55
N GLY A 15 5.00 -4.97 -45.89
CA GLY A 15 5.26 -6.30 -45.33
C GLY A 15 5.91 -7.31 -46.29
N LEU A 16 6.01 -7.00 -47.59
CA LEU A 16 6.75 -7.82 -48.56
C LEU A 16 8.21 -7.38 -48.68
N GLN A 17 9.07 -8.31 -49.08
CA GLN A 17 10.48 -8.04 -49.30
C GLN A 17 10.74 -7.60 -50.74
N VAL A 18 11.56 -6.57 -50.89
CA VAL A 18 12.17 -6.16 -52.16
C VAL A 18 13.69 -6.36 -52.07
N GLN A 19 14.26 -6.88 -53.14
CA GLN A 19 15.72 -6.96 -53.31
C GLN A 19 16.16 -5.66 -53.98
N LEU A 20 17.09 -4.94 -53.34
CA LEU A 20 17.73 -3.77 -53.93
C LEU A 20 19.15 -4.15 -54.34
N ASP A 21 19.44 -4.06 -55.63
CA ASP A 21 20.74 -4.36 -56.22
C ASP A 21 21.44 -3.06 -56.66
N GLU A 22 22.76 -3.11 -56.85
CA GLU A 22 23.59 -1.99 -57.34
C GLU A 22 23.67 -0.75 -56.43
N LEU A 23 23.26 -0.85 -55.16
CA LEU A 23 23.34 0.25 -54.17
C LEU A 23 24.60 0.20 -53.28
N GLY A 24 25.65 -0.50 -53.71
CA GLY A 24 26.90 -0.66 -52.96
C GLY A 24 26.66 -1.31 -51.59
N PRO A 25 27.06 -0.68 -50.45
CA PRO A 25 26.91 -1.26 -49.11
C PRO A 25 25.45 -1.38 -48.64
N TYR A 26 24.51 -0.79 -49.39
CA TYR A 26 23.07 -0.86 -49.13
C TYR A 26 22.34 -1.85 -50.05
N THR A 27 23.10 -2.74 -50.71
CA THR A 27 22.54 -3.86 -51.48
C THR A 27 22.02 -4.92 -50.52
N GLY A 28 20.77 -5.37 -50.70
CA GLY A 28 20.18 -6.37 -49.83
C GLY A 28 18.67 -6.50 -49.92
N LYS A 29 18.12 -7.39 -49.08
CA LYS A 29 16.68 -7.60 -48.93
C LYS A 29 16.11 -6.69 -47.88
N TYR A 30 15.07 -5.96 -48.24
CA TYR A 30 14.42 -4.99 -47.38
C TYR A 30 12.91 -5.20 -47.35
N TYR A 31 12.31 -5.03 -46.17
CA TYR A 31 10.86 -5.01 -46.05
C TYR A 31 10.31 -3.64 -46.43
N VAL A 32 9.31 -3.64 -47.31
CA VAL A 32 8.56 -2.43 -47.66
C VAL A 32 7.67 -2.04 -46.48
N THR A 33 7.73 -0.78 -46.06
CA THR A 33 6.93 -0.25 -44.96
C THR A 33 5.75 0.59 -45.44
N GLU A 34 5.89 1.21 -46.61
CA GLU A 34 4.87 2.05 -47.22
C GLU A 34 4.88 1.82 -48.73
N THR A 35 3.71 1.84 -49.36
CA THR A 35 3.60 1.79 -50.82
C THR A 35 2.45 2.66 -51.27
N ARG A 36 2.68 3.44 -52.33
CA ARG A 36 1.69 4.25 -53.01
C ARG A 36 1.68 3.87 -54.49
N HIS A 37 0.51 3.49 -54.97
CA HIS A 37 0.26 3.17 -56.37
C HIS A 37 -0.45 4.36 -57.01
N ILE A 38 0.18 5.01 -57.97
CA ILE A 38 -0.34 6.19 -58.66
C ILE A 38 -0.65 5.79 -60.09
N TYR A 39 -1.90 5.99 -60.51
CA TYR A 39 -2.29 5.84 -61.91
C TYR A 39 -2.80 7.18 -62.42
N ALA A 40 -2.05 7.81 -63.32
CA ALA A 40 -2.37 9.11 -63.90
C ALA A 40 -1.92 9.14 -65.36
N GLU A 41 -2.72 9.76 -66.23
CA GLU A 41 -2.39 9.96 -67.66
C GLU A 41 -1.91 8.68 -68.39
N ARG A 42 -2.53 7.53 -68.06
CA ARG A 42 -2.18 6.18 -68.56
C ARG A 42 -0.80 5.66 -68.14
N MET A 43 -0.09 6.36 -67.27
CA MET A 43 1.11 5.86 -66.60
C MET A 43 0.75 5.27 -65.25
N TYR A 44 1.37 4.13 -64.94
CA TYR A 44 1.23 3.47 -63.66
C TYR A 44 2.58 3.45 -62.96
N ASP A 45 2.64 4.05 -61.78
CA ASP A 45 3.85 4.16 -60.97
C ASP A 45 3.60 3.60 -59.58
N THR A 46 4.61 2.90 -59.05
CA THR A 46 4.63 2.46 -57.66
C THR A 46 5.77 3.16 -56.93
N GLU A 47 5.41 4.05 -56.02
CA GLU A 47 6.34 4.62 -55.04
C GLU A 47 6.34 3.76 -53.78
N PHE A 48 7.50 3.43 -53.24
CA PHE A 48 7.60 2.66 -52.01
C PHE A 48 8.75 3.12 -51.14
N SER A 49 8.58 2.96 -49.84
CA SER A 49 9.59 3.32 -48.85
C SER A 49 9.97 2.11 -48.02
N VAL A 50 11.26 2.00 -47.76
CA VAL A 50 11.87 1.08 -46.80
C VAL A 50 12.33 1.88 -45.60
N ARG A 51 11.56 1.79 -44.52
CA ARG A 51 11.93 2.31 -43.20
C ARG A 51 12.33 1.13 -42.31
N GLY A 52 13.52 1.18 -41.71
CA GLY A 52 13.89 0.18 -40.71
C GLY A 52 13.33 0.58 -39.35
N LEU A 53 12.97 -0.39 -38.50
CA LEU A 53 12.73 -0.17 -37.06
C LEU A 53 14.03 0.12 -36.29
N ARG A 54 15.10 0.53 -36.96
CA ARG A 54 16.35 0.87 -36.29
C ARG A 54 16.14 2.25 -35.66
N GLY A 55 16.04 2.27 -34.33
CA GLY A 55 15.97 3.51 -33.56
C GLY A 55 17.10 4.45 -33.94
N GLY A 56 16.76 5.72 -34.20
CA GLY A 56 17.70 6.75 -34.64
C GLY A 56 17.13 7.78 -35.61
N ASP A 57 15.99 7.50 -36.24
CA ASP A 57 15.36 8.46 -37.15
C ASP A 57 14.77 9.66 -36.38
N PHE A 58 14.92 10.87 -36.93
CA PHE A 58 14.41 12.11 -36.34
C PHE A 58 12.92 12.04 -36.00
N LEU A 59 12.12 11.35 -36.82
CA LEU A 59 10.70 11.12 -36.54
C LEU A 59 10.46 10.29 -35.27
N HIS A 60 11.34 9.34 -34.94
CA HIS A 60 11.26 8.58 -33.70
C HIS A 60 11.60 9.43 -32.47
N LEU A 61 12.47 10.43 -32.62
CA LEU A 61 12.74 11.44 -31.58
C LEU A 61 11.58 12.44 -31.43
N LEU A 62 10.80 12.65 -32.50
CA LEU A 62 9.59 13.46 -32.49
C LEU A 62 8.33 12.69 -32.08
N THR A 63 8.38 11.35 -32.01
CA THR A 63 7.24 10.56 -31.54
C THR A 63 6.94 10.96 -30.10
N PRO A 64 5.74 11.50 -29.79
CA PRO A 64 5.38 11.81 -28.43
C PRO A 64 5.49 10.54 -27.58
N GLN A 65 6.10 10.65 -26.41
CA GLN A 65 6.10 9.55 -25.47
C GLN A 65 4.66 9.12 -25.21
N THR A 66 4.35 7.84 -25.42
CA THR A 66 3.01 7.31 -25.17
C THR A 66 2.66 7.60 -23.71
N PRO A 67 1.65 8.44 -23.43
CA PRO A 67 1.26 8.70 -22.06
C PRO A 67 0.82 7.38 -21.42
N VAL A 68 1.22 7.21 -20.17
CA VAL A 68 0.86 6.03 -19.38
C VAL A 68 -0.66 5.99 -19.26
N LYS A 69 -1.28 4.87 -19.62
CA LYS A 69 -2.75 4.74 -19.62
C LYS A 69 -3.27 4.71 -18.18
N PRO A 70 -4.48 5.24 -17.91
CA PRO A 70 -5.18 4.97 -16.65
C PRO A 70 -5.23 3.46 -16.39
N GLY A 71 -4.79 3.03 -15.22
CA GLY A 71 -4.58 1.62 -14.87
C GLY A 71 -3.11 1.20 -14.79
N GLN A 72 -2.22 1.83 -15.56
CA GLN A 72 -0.78 1.54 -15.52
C GLN A 72 -0.04 2.28 -14.40
N THR A 73 -0.73 3.15 -13.65
CA THR A 73 -0.25 3.81 -12.43
C THR A 73 -1.23 3.58 -11.29
N PRO A 74 -0.76 3.54 -10.03
CA PRO A 74 -1.66 3.54 -8.90
C PRO A 74 -2.44 4.87 -8.84
N LEU A 75 -3.66 4.81 -8.33
CA LEU A 75 -4.56 5.95 -8.14
C LEU A 75 -4.99 6.05 -6.69
N VAL A 76 -5.25 7.28 -6.25
CA VAL A 76 -5.93 7.52 -4.98
C VAL A 76 -7.42 7.31 -5.18
N GLY A 77 -8.04 6.54 -4.30
CA GLY A 77 -9.48 6.30 -4.26
C GLY A 77 -10.04 6.55 -2.86
N ILE A 78 -11.33 6.87 -2.79
CA ILE A 78 -12.06 7.01 -1.54
C ILE A 78 -13.01 5.82 -1.40
N VAL A 79 -12.98 5.14 -0.27
CA VAL A 79 -13.83 3.95 -0.03
C VAL A 79 -15.30 4.36 0.01
N THR A 80 -16.15 3.64 -0.73
CA THR A 80 -17.60 3.91 -0.80
C THR A 80 -18.45 2.78 -0.25
N ASP A 81 -17.92 1.56 -0.22
CA ASP A 81 -18.64 0.36 0.20
C ASP A 81 -17.62 -0.67 0.73
N ASN A 82 -17.87 -1.22 1.91
CA ASN A 82 -17.06 -2.28 2.52
C ASN A 82 -17.89 -3.50 2.92
N GLU A 83 -19.18 -3.55 2.55
CA GLU A 83 -20.07 -4.68 2.80
C GLU A 83 -20.01 -5.68 1.64
N ASP A 84 -18.90 -6.42 1.55
CA ASP A 84 -18.68 -7.40 0.48
C ASP A 84 -19.71 -8.55 0.52
N PRO A 85 -20.56 -8.72 -0.51
CA PRO A 85 -21.58 -9.76 -0.54
C PRO A 85 -21.00 -11.19 -0.55
N GLU A 86 -19.75 -11.37 -0.96
CA GLU A 86 -19.06 -12.67 -0.94
C GLU A 86 -18.20 -12.87 0.31
N SER A 87 -18.20 -11.90 1.25
CA SER A 87 -17.43 -11.96 2.50
C SER A 87 -15.92 -12.22 2.30
N MET A 88 -15.33 -11.66 1.25
CA MET A 88 -13.90 -11.81 0.95
C MET A 88 -13.02 -10.68 1.49
N GLY A 89 -13.61 -9.70 2.19
CA GLY A 89 -12.89 -8.52 2.69
C GLY A 89 -12.48 -7.56 1.57
N ARG A 90 -13.33 -7.41 0.54
CA ARG A 90 -13.14 -6.44 -0.54
C ARG A 90 -13.85 -5.12 -0.22
N VAL A 91 -13.41 -4.05 -0.87
CA VAL A 91 -14.04 -2.72 -0.79
C VAL A 91 -14.29 -2.16 -2.17
N LYS A 92 -15.30 -1.31 -2.34
CA LYS A 92 -15.42 -0.44 -3.52
C LYS A 92 -14.85 0.93 -3.22
N VAL A 93 -14.33 1.56 -4.25
CA VAL A 93 -13.77 2.90 -4.18
C VAL A 93 -14.35 3.78 -5.28
N LYS A 94 -14.43 5.08 -5.02
CA LYS A 94 -14.60 6.12 -6.05
C LYS A 94 -13.24 6.74 -6.33
N PHE A 95 -12.95 7.03 -7.60
CA PHE A 95 -11.73 7.71 -8.01
C PHE A 95 -12.05 9.19 -8.27
N PRO A 96 -11.46 10.15 -7.56
CA PRO A 96 -11.76 11.58 -7.75
C PRO A 96 -11.47 12.11 -9.16
N THR A 97 -10.59 11.43 -9.90
CA THR A 97 -10.24 11.77 -11.29
C THR A 97 -11.21 11.21 -12.33
N LEU A 98 -12.16 10.37 -11.91
CA LEU A 98 -13.26 9.84 -12.72
C LEU A 98 -14.57 10.51 -12.30
N THR A 99 -15.61 10.40 -13.14
CA THR A 99 -16.95 10.93 -12.84
C THR A 99 -17.48 10.41 -11.50
N GLU A 100 -18.10 11.29 -10.70
CA GLU A 100 -18.58 11.01 -9.35
C GLU A 100 -19.61 9.87 -9.26
N ASP A 101 -20.34 9.60 -10.35
CA ASP A 101 -21.45 8.63 -10.38
C ASP A 101 -20.99 7.17 -10.44
N HIS A 102 -19.69 6.89 -10.62
CA HIS A 102 -19.19 5.54 -10.87
C HIS A 102 -18.29 5.03 -9.73
N ASN A 103 -18.74 3.96 -9.08
CA ASN A 103 -17.91 3.16 -8.18
C ASN A 103 -17.05 2.16 -8.96
N SER A 104 -15.90 1.80 -8.40
CA SER A 104 -15.06 0.72 -8.91
C SER A 104 -15.77 -0.63 -8.80
N ASN A 105 -15.20 -1.64 -9.47
CA ASN A 105 -15.45 -3.02 -9.11
C ASN A 105 -14.89 -3.31 -7.70
N TRP A 106 -15.28 -4.44 -7.09
CA TRP A 106 -14.76 -4.86 -5.79
C TRP A 106 -13.23 -5.03 -5.81
N ALA A 107 -12.54 -4.24 -4.99
CA ALA A 107 -11.10 -4.23 -4.86
C ALA A 107 -10.66 -5.11 -3.70
N ARG A 108 -9.68 -5.99 -3.94
CA ARG A 108 -9.06 -6.80 -2.88
C ARG A 108 -8.12 -5.94 -2.05
N VAL A 109 -8.16 -6.10 -0.72
CA VAL A 109 -7.26 -5.37 0.19
C VAL A 109 -6.00 -6.20 0.44
N VAL A 110 -4.82 -5.59 0.25
CA VAL A 110 -3.54 -6.21 0.60
C VAL A 110 -3.44 -6.32 2.12
N SER A 111 -3.29 -7.54 2.62
CA SER A 111 -3.19 -7.85 4.05
C SER A 111 -1.86 -8.50 4.40
N ILE A 112 -1.38 -8.24 5.62
CA ILE A 112 -0.14 -8.84 6.12
C ILE A 112 -0.42 -10.30 6.50
N GLY A 113 0.30 -11.24 5.87
CA GLY A 113 0.20 -12.67 6.19
C GLY A 113 -1.14 -13.32 5.86
N ALA A 114 -1.88 -12.78 4.88
CA ALA A 114 -3.18 -13.29 4.45
C ALA A 114 -3.12 -14.77 4.02
N ALA A 115 -3.90 -15.63 4.68
CA ALA A 115 -4.07 -17.04 4.36
C ALA A 115 -5.39 -17.58 4.95
N ASN A 116 -5.70 -18.85 4.71
CA ASN A 116 -6.93 -19.48 5.19
C ASN A 116 -7.07 -19.36 6.72
N GLY A 117 -8.05 -18.59 7.19
CA GLY A 117 -8.34 -18.38 8.61
C GLY A 117 -7.27 -17.63 9.42
N ARG A 118 -6.32 -16.95 8.77
CA ARG A 118 -5.25 -16.21 9.46
C ARG A 118 -4.74 -15.02 8.65
N GLY A 119 -4.24 -14.01 9.35
CA GLY A 119 -3.66 -12.80 8.77
C GLY A 119 -3.96 -11.58 9.62
N PHE A 120 -3.48 -10.42 9.18
CA PHE A 120 -3.83 -9.13 9.76
C PHE A 120 -5.04 -8.56 9.02
N ASP A 121 -6.25 -8.82 9.55
CA ASP A 121 -7.50 -8.33 8.98
C ASP A 121 -7.81 -6.92 9.50
N CYS A 122 -7.64 -5.92 8.63
CA CYS A 122 -7.89 -4.52 8.92
C CYS A 122 -8.45 -3.84 7.68
N LEU A 123 -9.77 -3.87 7.54
CA LEU A 123 -10.45 -3.24 6.40
C LEU A 123 -10.51 -1.72 6.57
N PRO A 124 -10.30 -0.97 5.47
CA PRO A 124 -10.61 0.46 5.43
C PRO A 124 -12.09 0.76 5.72
N GLU A 125 -12.36 1.93 6.29
CA GLU A 125 -13.72 2.41 6.53
C GLU A 125 -14.26 3.21 5.33
N ILE A 126 -15.58 3.41 5.30
CA ILE A 126 -16.22 4.25 4.29
C ILE A 126 -15.72 5.68 4.46
N ASN A 127 -15.36 6.31 3.34
CA ASN A 127 -14.71 7.61 3.21
C ASN A 127 -13.20 7.64 3.48
N ASP A 128 -12.56 6.52 3.86
CA ASP A 128 -11.10 6.47 3.96
C ASP A 128 -10.45 6.64 2.59
N GLU A 129 -9.35 7.39 2.56
CA GLU A 129 -8.49 7.52 1.39
C GLU A 129 -7.52 6.35 1.28
N VAL A 130 -7.51 5.68 0.13
CA VAL A 130 -6.72 4.47 -0.13
C VAL A 130 -5.93 4.58 -1.42
N LEU A 131 -4.74 3.98 -1.43
CA LEU A 131 -3.95 3.81 -2.65
C LEU A 131 -4.35 2.51 -3.37
N VAL A 132 -4.71 2.63 -4.64
CA VAL A 132 -5.26 1.55 -5.45
C VAL A 132 -4.33 1.25 -6.62
N ALA A 133 -4.01 -0.03 -6.84
CA ALA A 133 -3.31 -0.52 -8.03
C ALA A 133 -4.19 -1.49 -8.82
N PHE A 134 -3.80 -1.79 -10.05
CA PHE A 134 -4.62 -2.54 -10.99
C PHE A 134 -3.89 -3.76 -11.53
N GLU A 135 -4.54 -4.92 -11.52
CA GLU A 135 -3.96 -6.18 -12.03
C GLU A 135 -3.59 -6.03 -13.51
N HIS A 136 -2.30 -6.15 -13.85
CA HIS A 136 -1.83 -5.99 -15.23
C HIS A 136 -2.27 -4.67 -15.92
N GLY A 137 -2.60 -3.65 -15.13
CA GLY A 137 -3.14 -2.39 -15.61
C GLY A 137 -4.62 -2.41 -16.02
N ASP A 138 -5.37 -3.46 -15.68
CA ASP A 138 -6.80 -3.56 -15.90
C ASP A 138 -7.59 -2.85 -14.78
N ILE A 139 -8.23 -1.74 -15.13
CA ILE A 139 -9.03 -0.93 -14.20
C ILE A 139 -10.20 -1.69 -13.56
N HIS A 140 -10.64 -2.80 -14.18
CA HIS A 140 -11.71 -3.64 -13.66
C HIS A 140 -11.24 -4.65 -12.60
N ARG A 141 -9.93 -4.75 -12.37
CA ARG A 141 -9.29 -5.61 -11.36
C ARG A 141 -8.46 -4.81 -10.34
N PRO A 142 -9.12 -3.98 -9.51
CA PRO A 142 -8.42 -3.15 -8.53
C PRO A 142 -7.94 -3.95 -7.29
N TYR A 143 -6.86 -3.46 -6.69
CA TYR A 143 -6.35 -3.85 -5.38
C TYR A 143 -6.09 -2.61 -4.55
N VAL A 144 -6.56 -2.60 -3.31
CA VAL A 144 -6.15 -1.61 -2.31
C VAL A 144 -4.82 -2.04 -1.72
N ILE A 145 -3.80 -1.19 -1.87
CA ILE A 145 -2.47 -1.41 -1.28
C ILE A 145 -2.49 -1.05 0.20
N GLY A 146 -3.19 0.03 0.57
CA GLY A 146 -3.32 0.49 1.94
C GLY A 146 -3.96 1.88 2.01
N GLY A 147 -4.32 2.30 3.23
CA GLY A 147 -4.81 3.64 3.52
C GLY A 147 -3.68 4.68 3.50
N VAL A 148 -4.01 5.91 3.11
CA VAL A 148 -3.10 7.05 3.13
C VAL A 148 -3.72 8.18 3.95
N TRP A 149 -2.93 8.77 4.84
CA TRP A 149 -3.35 9.97 5.57
C TRP A 149 -3.31 11.19 4.65
N ASN A 150 -4.22 12.14 4.85
CA ASN A 150 -4.36 13.33 4.03
C ASN A 150 -4.51 14.59 4.92
N GLY A 151 -5.01 15.69 4.35
CA GLY A 151 -5.19 16.95 5.08
C GLY A 151 -6.37 16.96 6.06
N GLU A 152 -7.34 16.06 5.89
CA GLU A 152 -8.53 15.90 6.75
C GLU A 152 -8.30 14.77 7.76
N ASP A 153 -7.88 13.60 7.28
CA ASP A 153 -7.54 12.42 8.07
C ASP A 153 -6.05 12.43 8.43
N ALA A 154 -5.77 12.79 9.68
CA ALA A 154 -4.41 12.88 10.19
C ALA A 154 -3.94 11.58 10.88
N PRO A 155 -2.63 11.28 10.87
CA PRO A 155 -2.09 10.16 11.63
C PRO A 155 -2.37 10.30 13.14
N PRO A 156 -2.43 9.18 13.90
CA PRO A 156 -2.76 9.17 15.34
C PRO A 156 -1.94 10.11 16.23
N ASN A 157 -0.71 10.40 15.81
CA ASN A 157 0.18 11.35 16.46
C ASN A 157 0.88 12.20 15.39
N SER A 158 1.21 13.44 15.71
CA SER A 158 1.98 14.31 14.82
C SER A 158 3.35 13.70 14.50
N ALA A 159 3.86 14.02 13.30
CA ALA A 159 5.20 13.59 12.88
C ALA A 159 6.29 14.01 13.87
N SER A 160 6.18 15.22 14.45
CA SER A 160 7.11 15.74 15.47
C SER A 160 7.12 14.93 16.77
N LYS A 161 6.01 14.27 17.11
CA LYS A 161 5.93 13.40 18.28
C LYS A 161 6.49 12.01 17.98
N ASN A 162 6.30 11.52 16.76
CA ASN A 162 6.76 10.20 16.33
C ASN A 162 8.25 10.16 15.98
N VAL A 163 8.80 11.26 15.47
CA VAL A 163 10.17 11.35 14.98
C VAL A 163 10.93 12.46 15.70
N GLN A 164 12.09 12.12 16.26
CA GLN A 164 13.01 13.07 16.86
C GLN A 164 14.42 12.80 16.35
N ASN A 165 15.16 13.84 15.98
CA ASN A 165 16.54 13.72 15.48
C ASN A 165 16.71 12.70 14.34
N GLY A 166 15.70 12.59 13.45
CA GLY A 166 15.70 11.65 12.33
C GLY A 166 15.42 10.19 12.69
N LYS A 167 15.07 9.89 13.95
CA LYS A 167 14.72 8.54 14.42
C LYS A 167 13.24 8.46 14.78
N VAL A 168 12.60 7.34 14.43
CA VAL A 168 11.22 7.06 14.83
C VAL A 168 11.23 6.53 16.27
N ARG A 169 10.76 7.35 17.22
CA ARG A 169 10.73 7.05 18.65
C ARG A 169 9.39 6.50 19.16
N LEU A 170 8.30 6.71 18.42
CA LEU A 170 6.96 6.25 18.78
C LEU A 170 6.27 5.61 17.58
N ARG A 171 5.88 4.34 17.73
CA ARG A 171 5.03 3.62 16.77
C ARG A 171 3.69 3.34 17.43
N THR A 172 2.61 3.78 16.80
CA THR A 172 1.26 3.66 17.35
C THR A 172 0.34 2.99 16.34
N PHE A 173 -0.34 1.94 16.79
CA PHE A 173 -1.54 1.42 16.14
C PHE A 173 -2.75 1.94 16.92
N GLN A 174 -3.70 2.58 16.23
CA GLN A 174 -4.91 3.11 16.85
C GLN A 174 -6.14 2.76 15.99
N THR A 175 -7.18 2.24 16.63
CA THR A 175 -8.48 1.96 15.98
C THR A 175 -9.36 3.22 15.95
N ARG A 176 -10.42 3.23 15.12
CA ARG A 176 -11.41 4.32 15.08
C ARG A 176 -11.98 4.68 16.44
N THR A 177 -12.32 3.67 17.25
CA THR A 177 -12.88 3.87 18.60
C THR A 177 -11.84 4.37 19.62
N GLY A 178 -10.54 4.30 19.30
CA GLY A 178 -9.48 4.82 20.15
C GLY A 178 -8.77 3.78 21.02
N HIS A 179 -8.88 2.48 20.72
CA HIS A 179 -7.95 1.49 21.28
C HIS A 179 -6.56 1.73 20.71
N LYS A 180 -5.52 1.64 21.55
CA LYS A 180 -4.14 2.00 21.19
C LYS A 180 -3.18 0.91 21.61
N ILE A 181 -2.23 0.60 20.72
CA ILE A 181 -1.01 -0.13 21.03
C ILE A 181 0.15 0.78 20.65
N ARG A 182 1.03 1.08 21.61
CA ARG A 182 2.14 2.00 21.45
C ARG A 182 3.46 1.32 21.81
N PHE A 183 4.44 1.46 20.93
CA PHE A 183 5.83 1.08 21.15
C PHE A 183 6.64 2.36 21.26
N VAL A 184 7.19 2.61 22.46
CA VAL A 184 7.99 3.79 22.79
C VAL A 184 9.45 3.36 22.88
N GLU A 185 10.30 3.91 22.01
CA GLU A 185 11.71 3.50 21.87
C GLU A 185 12.70 4.43 22.58
N GLU A 186 12.29 5.66 22.91
CA GLU A 186 13.11 6.64 23.61
C GLU A 186 12.35 7.23 24.80
N ASP A 187 13.10 7.63 25.82
CA ASP A 187 12.55 8.29 27.01
C ASP A 187 12.34 9.79 26.76
N ASP A 188 11.07 10.20 26.74
CA ASP A 188 10.66 11.60 26.74
C ASP A 188 9.47 11.76 27.71
N ASP A 189 8.36 12.42 27.31
CA ASP A 189 7.10 12.50 28.07
C ASP A 189 6.53 11.11 28.44
N THR A 190 6.76 10.12 27.58
CA THR A 190 6.43 8.72 27.84
C THR A 190 7.71 7.91 27.88
N ARG A 191 7.87 7.14 28.94
CA ARG A 191 9.00 6.25 29.14
C ARG A 191 9.02 5.12 28.11
N LYS A 192 10.21 4.62 27.80
CA LYS A 192 10.46 3.47 26.93
C LYS A 192 9.65 2.25 27.39
N GLY A 193 8.99 1.59 26.45
CA GLY A 193 8.15 0.45 26.76
C GLY A 193 7.02 0.20 25.77
N ILE A 194 6.15 -0.73 26.14
CA ILE A 194 4.97 -1.12 25.37
C ILE A 194 3.72 -0.78 26.19
N TYR A 195 2.77 -0.10 25.55
CA TYR A 195 1.54 0.35 26.19
C TYR A 195 0.35 -0.10 25.37
N VAL A 196 -0.60 -0.77 26.01
CA VAL A 196 -1.90 -1.13 25.45
C VAL A 196 -2.97 -0.40 26.23
N GLU A 197 -3.82 0.33 25.53
CA GLU A 197 -4.90 1.12 26.13
C GLU A 197 -6.19 0.90 25.37
N THR A 198 -7.28 0.71 26.10
CA THR A 198 -8.62 0.64 25.52
C THR A 198 -9.31 1.99 25.63
N GLN A 199 -10.30 2.25 24.77
CA GLN A 199 -11.17 3.43 24.90
C GLN A 199 -11.83 3.51 26.29
N GLY A 200 -12.21 2.35 26.86
CA GLY A 200 -12.80 2.24 28.20
C GLY A 200 -11.83 2.42 29.36
N GLY A 201 -10.58 2.83 29.13
CA GLY A 201 -9.65 3.19 30.21
C GLY A 201 -8.86 2.03 30.84
N TYR A 202 -9.03 0.79 30.35
CA TYR A 202 -8.16 -0.33 30.74
C TYR A 202 -6.78 -0.17 30.10
N LYS A 203 -5.72 -0.41 30.88
CA LYS A 203 -4.33 -0.23 30.46
C LYS A 203 -3.45 -1.41 30.86
N VAL A 204 -2.54 -1.76 29.96
CA VAL A 204 -1.41 -2.67 30.20
C VAL A 204 -0.14 -1.89 29.85
N GLN A 205 0.81 -1.84 30.77
CA GLN A 205 2.03 -1.06 30.63
C GLN A 205 3.23 -1.94 30.94
N LEU A 206 4.15 -2.08 30.00
CA LEU A 206 5.44 -2.73 30.16
C LEU A 206 6.48 -1.63 30.01
N ASN A 207 7.02 -1.15 31.11
CA ASN A 207 7.92 0.00 31.16
C ASN A 207 9.34 -0.46 31.49
N GLU A 208 10.28 -0.18 30.59
CA GLU A 208 11.67 -0.58 30.74
C GLU A 208 12.48 0.42 31.58
N SER A 209 12.15 1.71 31.51
CA SER A 209 12.89 2.79 32.16
C SER A 209 12.66 2.81 33.67
N GLU A 210 11.42 2.61 34.08
CA GLU A 210 10.99 2.49 35.48
C GLU A 210 10.85 1.02 35.91
N ARG A 211 11.19 0.08 35.02
CA ARG A 211 11.31 -1.36 35.29
C ARG A 211 10.06 -1.97 35.94
N PHE A 212 8.88 -1.74 35.35
CA PHE A 212 7.64 -2.31 35.87
C PHE A 212 6.73 -2.88 34.80
N ILE A 213 5.85 -3.81 35.21
CA ILE A 213 4.69 -4.28 34.47
C ILE A 213 3.45 -3.92 35.27
N LYS A 214 2.51 -3.18 34.67
CA LYS A 214 1.32 -2.68 35.36
C LYS A 214 0.04 -2.93 34.56
N LEU A 215 -0.97 -3.46 35.25
CA LEU A 215 -2.35 -3.60 34.77
C LEU A 215 -3.22 -2.60 35.54
N ILE A 216 -4.04 -1.84 34.81
CA ILE A 216 -4.94 -0.84 35.36
C ILE A 216 -6.32 -1.04 34.75
N THR A 217 -7.34 -1.05 35.59
CA THR A 217 -8.75 -1.04 35.16
C THR A 217 -9.35 0.34 35.34
N GLU A 218 -10.44 0.63 34.64
CA GLU A 218 -11.18 1.88 34.80
C GLU A 218 -11.62 2.13 36.25
N GLY A 219 -12.10 1.08 36.94
CA GLY A 219 -12.54 1.13 38.33
C GLY A 219 -11.41 1.33 39.36
N GLY A 220 -10.18 1.57 38.93
CA GLY A 220 -9.05 1.91 39.78
C GLY A 220 -8.28 0.72 40.34
N HIS A 221 -8.66 -0.52 40.03
CA HIS A 221 -7.87 -1.70 40.42
C HIS A 221 -6.53 -1.70 39.68
N GLN A 222 -5.47 -2.02 40.40
CA GLN A 222 -4.10 -2.03 39.88
C GLN A 222 -3.36 -3.29 40.33
N PHE A 223 -2.63 -3.89 39.41
CA PHE A 223 -1.65 -4.93 39.70
C PHE A 223 -0.31 -4.50 39.09
N CYS A 224 0.73 -4.41 39.91
CA CYS A 224 2.02 -3.87 39.52
C CYS A 224 3.15 -4.79 39.98
N LEU A 225 3.98 -5.24 39.04
CA LEU A 225 5.25 -5.90 39.30
C LEU A 225 6.34 -4.86 39.05
N ASN A 226 7.09 -4.46 40.08
CA ASN A 226 8.08 -3.39 39.97
C ASN A 226 9.45 -3.89 40.44
N ASP A 227 10.42 -3.88 39.53
CA ASP A 227 11.82 -4.28 39.78
C ASP A 227 12.74 -3.07 40.02
N SER A 228 12.18 -1.91 40.37
CA SER A 228 12.94 -0.72 40.75
C SER A 228 13.72 -0.97 42.05
N THR A 229 14.94 -0.43 42.08
CA THR A 229 15.79 -0.44 43.27
C THR A 229 15.28 0.60 44.29
N PRO A 230 15.42 0.36 45.60
CA PRO A 230 16.27 -0.64 46.25
C PRO A 230 15.61 -2.01 46.53
N ILE A 231 14.29 -2.14 46.48
CA ILE A 231 13.59 -3.41 46.76
C ILE A 231 12.53 -3.65 45.68
N PRO A 232 12.63 -4.74 44.90
CA PRO A 232 11.57 -5.11 43.98
C PRO A 232 10.30 -5.42 44.77
N GLN A 233 9.17 -4.92 44.29
CA GLN A 233 7.89 -5.04 44.97
C GLN A 233 6.77 -5.44 44.02
N ILE A 234 5.87 -6.26 44.53
CA ILE A 234 4.60 -6.59 43.88
C ILE A 234 3.51 -5.87 44.66
N THR A 235 2.72 -5.05 43.98
CA THR A 235 1.61 -4.30 44.58
C THR A 235 0.29 -4.70 43.91
N MET A 236 -0.71 -5.03 44.73
CA MET A 236 -2.09 -5.24 44.30
C MET A 236 -2.97 -4.25 45.06
N ILE A 237 -3.67 -3.39 44.32
CA ILE A 237 -4.60 -2.40 44.87
C ILE A 237 -5.98 -2.72 44.29
N SER A 238 -6.94 -2.95 45.17
CA SER A 238 -8.35 -3.10 44.79
C SER A 238 -9.16 -1.98 45.42
N THR A 239 -10.09 -1.41 44.66
CA THR A 239 -11.08 -0.45 45.15
C THR A 239 -12.28 -1.15 45.79
N GLY A 240 -12.41 -2.46 45.60
CA GLY A 240 -13.42 -3.31 46.25
C GLY A 240 -12.78 -4.45 47.03
N ASN A 241 -13.50 -5.56 47.14
CA ASN A 241 -13.01 -6.72 47.87
C ASN A 241 -11.91 -7.46 47.10
N ILE A 242 -10.99 -8.08 47.84
CA ILE A 242 -10.05 -9.08 47.32
C ILE A 242 -10.46 -10.42 47.92
N ALA A 243 -10.85 -11.38 47.07
CA ALA A 243 -11.17 -12.74 47.48
C ALA A 243 -10.10 -13.70 46.95
N ILE A 244 -9.46 -14.44 47.84
CA ILE A 244 -8.45 -15.46 47.49
C ILE A 244 -8.99 -16.79 48.01
N GLN A 245 -9.24 -17.75 47.11
CA GLN A 245 -9.79 -19.07 47.43
C GLN A 245 -8.95 -20.16 46.76
N ALA A 246 -8.74 -21.26 47.47
CA ALA A 246 -8.11 -22.47 46.94
C ALA A 246 -8.81 -23.71 47.49
N ILE A 247 -8.90 -24.75 46.66
CA ILE A 247 -9.41 -26.07 47.08
C ILE A 247 -8.33 -26.82 47.89
N GLY A 248 -7.05 -26.63 47.53
CA GLY A 248 -5.90 -27.16 48.25
C GLY A 248 -5.38 -26.18 49.31
N GLU A 249 -4.08 -25.88 49.25
CA GLU A 249 -3.41 -25.00 50.21
C GLU A 249 -3.08 -23.62 49.60
N ILE A 250 -3.20 -22.56 50.40
CA ILE A 250 -2.62 -21.24 50.11
C ILE A 250 -1.40 -21.05 51.03
N THR A 251 -0.20 -21.06 50.46
CA THR A 251 1.04 -20.84 51.22
C THR A 251 1.55 -19.41 50.99
N VAL A 252 1.61 -18.61 52.05
CA VAL A 252 2.21 -17.26 52.04
C VAL A 252 3.47 -17.29 52.90
N LYS A 253 4.61 -16.89 52.33
CA LYS A 253 5.91 -16.84 53.04
C LYS A 253 6.53 -15.46 52.87
N GLY A 254 7.04 -14.92 53.97
CA GLY A 254 7.82 -13.69 54.02
C GLY A 254 8.52 -13.59 55.36
N ALA A 255 9.59 -12.78 55.43
CA ALA A 255 10.29 -12.55 56.71
C ALA A 255 9.36 -11.95 57.78
N ALA A 256 8.37 -11.16 57.36
CA ALA A 256 7.27 -10.68 58.19
C ALA A 256 5.97 -10.67 57.38
N ILE A 257 4.87 -11.12 57.98
CA ILE A 257 3.51 -11.02 57.44
C ILE A 257 2.68 -10.18 58.41
N ARG A 258 2.09 -9.10 57.92
CA ARG A 258 1.23 -8.21 58.69
C ARG A 258 -0.17 -8.25 58.10
N LEU A 259 -1.13 -8.63 58.93
CA LEU A 259 -2.56 -8.57 58.64
C LEU A 259 -3.14 -7.56 59.63
N ASN A 260 -3.68 -6.47 59.09
CA ASN A 260 -4.30 -5.40 59.88
C ASN A 260 -5.82 -5.48 59.75
#